data_AF-A0A3L7K5H4-F1
#
_entry.id   AF-A0A3L7K5H4-F1
#
_cell.length_a   1.000
_cell.length_b   1.000
_cell.length_c   1.000
_cell.angle_alpha   90.00
_cell.angle_beta   90.00
_cell.angle_gamma   90.00
#
_symmetry.space_group_name_H-M   'P 1'
#
loop_
_entity.id
_entity.type
_entity.pdbx_description
1 polymer ?
#
loop_
_entity_poly.entity_id
_entity_poly.type
_entity_poly.pdbx_seq_one_letter_code
_entity_poly.pdbx_strand_id
1 'polypeptide(L)'
;MKDGRHPYDSFYESLEPVLSSKIDEFVLIGYGKITKKELWEYLTKKKWKKPEPGIRLHQLVHEVLTIKTSDYMTFATVEAYRSPNWFTELDQEELQELLHPNGK
;
A
#
# COMPACT_ATOMS: atom_id res chain seq x y z
N MET A 1 -15.33 12.92 15.51
CA MET A 1 -14.67 11.91 14.66
C MET A 1 -14.62 12.50 13.27
N LYS A 2 -13.42 12.87 12.76
CA LYS A 2 -13.32 13.35 11.37
C LYS A 2 -13.58 12.14 10.48
N ASP A 3 -14.59 12.21 9.61
CA ASP A 3 -14.84 11.17 8.61
C ASP A 3 -13.51 10.78 7.97
N GLY A 4 -13.08 9.53 8.17
CA GLY A 4 -11.80 9.00 7.71
C GLY A 4 -11.75 8.76 6.21
N ARG A 5 -12.53 9.51 5.44
CA ARG A 5 -12.72 9.36 4.00
C ARG A 5 -11.80 10.31 3.26
N HIS A 6 -10.95 9.78 2.39
CA HIS A 6 -10.07 10.58 1.55
C HIS A 6 -10.89 11.28 0.45
N PRO A 7 -10.60 12.55 0.08
CA PRO A 7 -11.37 13.27 -0.94
C PRO A 7 -11.46 12.55 -2.29
N TYR A 8 -10.49 11.68 -2.59
CA TYR A 8 -10.48 10.91 -3.84
C TYR A 8 -11.20 9.56 -3.77
N ASP A 9 -11.77 9.17 -2.64
CA ASP A 9 -12.52 7.92 -2.51
C ASP A 9 -13.73 7.85 -3.45
N SER A 10 -14.28 8.99 -3.86
CA SER A 10 -15.34 9.05 -4.88
C SER A 10 -14.88 8.64 -6.28
N PHE A 11 -13.57 8.62 -6.56
CA PHE A 11 -13.02 8.23 -7.86
C PHE A 11 -12.65 6.74 -7.94
N TYR A 12 -12.76 6.00 -6.83
CA TYR A 12 -12.28 4.61 -6.76
C TYR A 12 -12.86 3.73 -7.87
N GLU A 13 -14.19 3.75 -8.05
CA GLU A 13 -14.86 2.94 -9.08
C GLU A 13 -14.41 3.32 -10.50
N SER A 14 -14.19 4.62 -10.77
CA SER A 14 -13.70 5.09 -12.08
C SER A 14 -12.23 4.74 -12.32
N LEU A 15 -11.44 4.60 -11.26
CA LEU A 15 -10.01 4.25 -11.33
C LEU A 15 -9.78 2.74 -11.28
N GLU A 16 -10.79 1.93 -10.98
CA GLU A 16 -10.67 0.48 -10.85
C GLU A 16 -9.93 -0.19 -12.02
N PRO A 17 -10.19 0.16 -13.30
CA PRO A 17 -9.49 -0.47 -14.41
C PRO A 17 -7.99 -0.17 -14.43
N VAL A 18 -7.60 1.07 -14.12
CA VAL A 18 -6.19 1.47 -14.09
C VAL A 18 -5.47 0.91 -12.86
N LEU A 19 -6.17 0.77 -11.73
CA LEU A 19 -5.64 0.11 -10.54
C LEU A 19 -5.36 -1.37 -10.83
N SER A 20 -6.28 -2.07 -11.50
CA SER A 20 -6.09 -3.46 -11.93
C SER A 20 -4.88 -3.60 -12.85
N SER A 21 -4.79 -2.76 -13.90
CA SER A 21 -3.67 -2.77 -14.84
C SER A 21 -2.32 -2.53 -14.16
N LYS A 22 -2.26 -1.64 -13.15
CA LYS A 22 -1.03 -1.35 -12.41
C LYS A 22 -0.63 -2.51 -11.50
N ILE A 23 -1.58 -3.21 -10.90
CA ILE A 23 -1.31 -4.42 -10.10
C ILE A 23 -0.76 -5.52 -11.00
N ASP A 24 -1.35 -5.75 -12.16
CA ASP A 24 -0.87 -6.75 -13.11
C ASP A 24 0.55 -6.45 -13.58
N GLU A 25 0.88 -5.16 -13.79
CA GLU A 25 2.24 -4.71 -14.09
C GLU A 25 3.22 -5.04 -12.95
N PHE A 26 2.83 -4.81 -11.69
CA PHE A 26 3.68 -5.14 -10.53
C PHE A 26 3.99 -6.63 -10.48
N VAL A 27 2.96 -7.47 -10.68
CA VAL A 27 3.09 -8.93 -10.76
C VAL A 27 4.01 -9.35 -11.89
N LEU A 28 3.85 -8.75 -13.08
CA LEU A 28 4.66 -9.07 -14.26
C LEU A 28 6.16 -8.80 -14.03
N ILE A 29 6.50 -7.77 -13.26
CA ILE A 29 7.89 -7.39 -12.96
C ILE A 29 8.46 -8.19 -11.77
N GLY A 30 7.67 -9.12 -11.20
CA GLY A 30 8.12 -10.02 -10.12
C GLY A 30 7.91 -9.47 -8.71
N TYR A 31 7.19 -8.36 -8.55
CA TYR A 31 6.70 -7.91 -7.26
C TYR A 31 5.38 -8.65 -7.02
N GLY A 32 5.31 -9.48 -5.97
CA GLY A 32 4.20 -10.42 -5.75
C GLY A 32 2.80 -9.83 -5.77
N LYS A 33 1.77 -10.66 -5.56
CA LYS A 33 0.37 -10.22 -5.64
C LYS A 33 0.09 -9.10 -4.63
N ILE A 34 -0.37 -7.98 -5.14
CA ILE A 34 -0.81 -6.81 -4.37
C ILE A 34 -2.31 -6.63 -4.57
N THR A 35 -3.02 -6.28 -3.52
CA THR A 35 -4.47 -6.04 -3.56
C THR A 35 -4.77 -4.60 -3.95
N LYS A 36 -5.95 -4.36 -4.54
CA LYS A 36 -6.44 -3.00 -4.83
C LYS A 36 -6.52 -2.14 -3.58
N LYS A 37 -6.86 -2.74 -2.44
CA LYS A 37 -6.91 -2.06 -1.15
C LYS A 37 -5.53 -1.54 -0.74
N GLU A 38 -4.49 -2.37 -0.79
CA GLU A 38 -3.12 -1.96 -0.44
C GLU A 38 -2.60 -0.87 -1.38
N LEU A 39 -2.86 -1.00 -2.69
CA LEU A 39 -2.50 0.04 -3.65
C LEU A 39 -3.25 1.35 -3.37
N TRP A 40 -4.54 1.28 -3.04
CA TRP A 40 -5.34 2.44 -2.66
C TRP A 40 -4.86 3.11 -1.38
N GLU A 41 -4.44 2.32 -0.39
CA GLU A 41 -3.85 2.83 0.84
C GLU A 41 -2.53 3.56 0.57
N TYR A 42 -1.65 3.01 -0.28
CA TYR A 42 -0.45 3.71 -0.73
C TYR A 42 -0.78 5.04 -1.40
N LEU A 43 -1.74 5.02 -2.32
CA LEU A 43 -2.16 6.20 -3.07
C LEU A 43 -2.68 7.28 -2.11
N THR A 44 -3.60 6.96 -1.22
CA THR A 44 -4.23 7.94 -0.31
C THR A 44 -3.33 8.38 0.85
N LYS A 45 -2.52 7.49 1.43
CA LYS A 45 -1.66 7.81 2.59
C LYS A 45 -0.33 8.45 2.18
N LYS A 46 0.21 8.11 1.01
CA LYS A 46 1.54 8.55 0.56
C LYS A 46 1.48 9.46 -0.67
N LYS A 47 0.96 8.96 -1.80
CA LYS A 47 1.06 9.68 -3.09
C LYS A 47 0.15 10.92 -3.14
N TRP A 48 -1.07 10.80 -2.64
CA TRP A 48 -2.12 11.83 -2.59
C TRP A 48 -2.33 12.41 -1.20
N LYS A 49 -1.32 12.31 -0.33
CA LYS A 49 -1.37 12.82 1.06
C LYS A 49 -1.88 14.27 1.15
N LYS A 50 -1.65 15.07 0.11
CA LYS A 50 -2.20 16.42 -0.05
C LYS A 50 -3.05 16.45 -1.33
N PRO A 51 -4.37 16.25 -1.23
CA PRO A 51 -5.27 16.34 -2.37
C PRO A 51 -5.28 17.76 -2.98
N GLU A 52 -5.33 17.81 -4.31
CA GLU A 52 -5.45 19.02 -5.11
C GLU A 52 -6.93 19.34 -5.36
N PRO A 53 -7.39 20.56 -5.07
CA PRO A 53 -8.75 20.98 -5.41
C PRO A 53 -8.98 20.98 -6.91
N GLY A 54 -10.10 20.38 -7.35
CA GLY A 54 -10.47 20.37 -8.77
C GLY A 54 -9.66 19.40 -9.64
N ILE A 55 -8.97 18.42 -9.04
CA ILE A 55 -8.27 17.39 -9.79
C ILE A 55 -9.24 16.67 -10.75
N ARG A 56 -8.75 16.37 -11.95
CA ARG A 56 -9.52 15.68 -12.98
C ARG A 56 -9.20 14.18 -12.97
N LEU A 57 -10.18 13.36 -13.38
CA LEU A 57 -9.99 11.90 -13.43
C LEU A 57 -8.74 11.49 -14.23
N HIS A 58 -8.50 12.10 -15.40
CA HIS A 58 -7.32 11.77 -16.22
C HIS A 58 -5.98 12.07 -15.51
N GLN A 59 -5.95 13.06 -14.62
CA GLN A 59 -4.76 13.36 -13.81
C GLN A 59 -4.54 12.25 -12.77
N LEU A 60 -5.61 11.78 -12.12
CA LEU A 60 -5.53 10.64 -11.21
C LEU A 60 -5.11 9.36 -11.95
N VAL A 61 -5.62 9.11 -13.15
CA VAL A 61 -5.17 7.99 -14.01
C VAL A 61 -3.67 8.09 -14.28
N HIS A 62 -3.18 9.27 -14.66
CA HIS A 62 -1.76 9.50 -14.87
C HIS A 62 -0.94 9.25 -13.59
N GLU A 63 -1.42 9.71 -12.44
CA GLU A 63 -0.78 9.45 -11.15
C GLU A 63 -0.68 7.96 -10.84
N VAL A 64 -1.70 7.15 -11.18
CA VAL A 64 -1.66 5.69 -11.01
C VAL A 64 -0.65 5.06 -11.97
N LEU A 65 -0.68 5.42 -13.26
CA LEU A 65 0.19 4.83 -14.28
C LEU A 65 1.68 5.13 -14.06
N THR A 66 1.99 6.27 -13.46
CA THR A 66 3.37 6.70 -13.18
C THR A 66 3.94 6.20 -11.85
N ILE A 67 3.20 5.36 -11.11
CA ILE A 67 3.73 4.76 -9.88
C ILE A 67 4.96 3.90 -10.22
N LYS A 68 6.07 4.19 -9.54
CA LYS A 68 7.26 3.35 -9.52
C LYS A 68 7.08 2.25 -8.49
N THR A 69 7.35 1.01 -8.87
CA THR A 69 7.33 -0.15 -7.96
C THR A 69 8.19 0.09 -6.71
N SER A 70 9.37 0.68 -6.86
CA SER A 70 10.29 1.03 -5.77
C SER A 70 9.65 1.91 -4.69
N ASP A 71 8.84 2.89 -5.10
CA ASP A 71 8.21 3.84 -4.20
C ASP A 71 7.08 3.17 -3.40
N TYR A 72 6.32 2.28 -4.06
CA TYR A 72 5.33 1.45 -3.41
C TYR A 72 5.99 0.50 -2.40
N MET A 73 7.06 -0.21 -2.79
CA MET A 73 7.74 -1.15 -1.91
C MET A 73 8.32 -0.45 -0.68
N THR A 74 8.94 0.71 -0.85
CA THR A 74 9.44 1.51 0.27
C THR A 74 8.32 1.86 1.25
N PHE A 75 7.14 2.23 0.74
CA PHE A 75 5.98 2.49 1.58
C PHE A 75 5.48 1.22 2.29
N ALA A 76 5.30 0.12 1.57
CA ALA A 76 4.80 -1.14 2.11
C ALA A 76 5.72 -1.67 3.23
N THR A 77 7.04 -1.61 3.03
CA THR A 77 8.03 -1.97 4.06
C THR A 77 7.90 -1.10 5.30
N VAL A 78 7.79 0.22 5.15
CA VAL A 78 7.63 1.14 6.29
C VAL A 78 6.32 0.89 7.04
N GLU A 79 5.21 0.65 6.34
CA GLU A 79 3.93 0.36 6.99
C GLU A 79 3.94 -1.00 7.69
N ALA A 80 4.62 -2.02 7.15
CA ALA A 80 4.81 -3.31 7.82
C ALA A 80 5.54 -3.15 9.17
N TYR A 81 6.60 -2.33 9.22
CA TYR A 81 7.31 -2.03 10.47
C TYR A 81 6.49 -1.18 11.46
N ARG A 82 5.51 -0.40 10.97
CA ARG A 82 4.62 0.39 11.81
C ARG A 82 3.45 -0.42 12.37
N SER A 83 3.13 -1.55 11.74
CA SER A 83 2.05 -2.42 12.20
C SER A 83 2.42 -3.01 13.56
N PRO A 84 1.66 -2.74 14.63
CA PRO A 84 1.89 -3.36 15.95
C PRO A 84 1.81 -4.89 15.92
N ASN A 85 1.21 -5.45 14.85
CA ASN A 85 0.80 -6.84 14.74
C ASN A 85 1.77 -7.74 13.96
N TRP A 86 2.95 -7.26 13.55
CA TRP A 86 3.94 -8.15 12.90
C TRP A 86 4.36 -9.30 13.81
N PHE A 87 4.41 -9.08 15.13
CA PHE A 87 4.69 -10.12 16.12
C PHE A 87 3.47 -10.91 16.58
N THR A 88 2.30 -10.74 15.97
CA THR A 88 1.13 -11.56 16.36
C THR A 88 1.04 -12.86 15.55
N GLU A 89 1.75 -12.97 14.43
CA GLU A 89 1.84 -14.22 13.64
C GLU A 89 2.91 -15.18 14.16
N LEU A 90 3.99 -14.66 14.74
CA LEU A 90 4.87 -15.45 15.59
C LEU A 90 4.18 -15.56 16.94
N ASP A 91 3.94 -16.78 17.43
CA ASP A 91 3.56 -16.90 18.83
C ASP A 91 4.68 -16.28 19.70
N GLN A 92 4.33 -15.85 20.90
CA GLN A 92 5.32 -15.23 21.78
C GLN A 92 6.46 -16.18 22.15
N GLU A 93 6.29 -17.50 22.03
CA GLU A 93 7.31 -18.49 22.35
C GLU A 93 8.34 -18.63 21.22
N GLU A 94 7.89 -18.74 19.97
CA GLU A 94 8.71 -18.81 18.75
C GLU A 94 9.54 -17.53 18.56
N LEU A 95 8.95 -16.37 18.88
CA LEU A 95 9.69 -15.12 18.88
C LEU A 95 10.79 -15.07 19.97
N GLN A 96 10.51 -15.60 21.16
CA GLN A 96 11.50 -15.64 22.25
C GLN A 96 12.64 -16.60 21.93
N GLU A 97 12.36 -17.72 21.27
CA GLU A 97 13.37 -18.68 20.83
C GLU A 97 14.30 -18.09 19.75
N LEU A 98 13.78 -17.27 18.84
CA LEU A 98 14.58 -16.59 17.81
C LEU A 98 15.45 -15.44 18.35
N LEU A 99 14.95 -14.69 19.33
CA LEU A 99 15.68 -13.55 19.95
C LEU A 99 16.74 -14.02 20.95
N HIS A 100 16.49 -15.16 21.58
CA HIS A 100 17.42 -15.85 22.46
C HIS A 100 17.71 -17.24 21.88
N PRO A 101 18.43 -17.33 20.75
CA PRO A 101 18.81 -18.62 20.22
C PRO A 101 19.62 -19.31 21.32
N ASN A 102 19.05 -20.36 21.88
CA ASN A 102 19.72 -21.13 22.93
C ASN A 102 21.03 -21.64 22.33
N GLY A 103 22.12 -20.99 22.73
CA GLY A 103 23.47 -21.44 22.44
C GLY A 103 23.63 -22.83 23.02
N LYS A 104 23.64 -23.82 22.14
CA LYS A 104 24.40 -25.06 22.32
C LYS A 104 25.63 -24.98 21.43
#